data_AF-A0A1J3IEE0-F1
#
_entry.id   AF-A0A1J3IEE0-F1
#
_cell.length_a   1.000
_cell.length_b   1.000
_cell.length_c   1.000
_cell.angle_alpha   90.00
_cell.angle_beta   90.00
_cell.angle_gamma   90.00
#
_symmetry.space_group_name_H-M   'P 1'
#
loop_
_entity.id
_entity.type
_entity.pdbx_description
1 polymer ?
#
loop_
_entity_poly.entity_id
_entity_poly.type
_entity_poly.pdbx_seq_one_letter_code
_entity_poly.pdbx_strand_id
1 'polypeptide(L)'
;TAADHVDEYLRIGESTALKCLHNFVNAIISFYEEDYLRRPTKEDLRQLLNVADKRGFPGSIGSIDCMHWEWKNCPTAWKGQYA
;
A
#
# COMPACT_ATOMS: atom_id res chain seq x y z
N THR A 1 11.53 -24.03 -5.39
CA THR A 1 10.54 -23.01 -4.98
C THR A 1 10.69 -21.78 -5.86
N ALA A 2 9.68 -20.92 -6.00
CA ALA A 2 9.75 -19.72 -6.85
C ALA A 2 10.95 -18.81 -6.52
N ALA A 3 11.36 -18.76 -5.24
CA ALA A 3 12.57 -18.06 -4.81
C ALA A 3 13.85 -18.62 -5.45
N ASP A 4 13.98 -19.95 -5.53
CA ASP A 4 15.16 -20.61 -6.13
C ASP A 4 15.29 -20.32 -7.62
N HIS A 5 14.17 -20.19 -8.35
CA HIS A 5 14.17 -19.85 -9.77
C HIS A 5 14.59 -18.39 -10.03
N VAL A 6 14.20 -17.47 -9.14
CA VAL A 6 14.62 -16.06 -9.21
C VAL A 6 16.11 -15.93 -8.90
N ASP A 7 16.61 -16.68 -7.92
CA ASP A 7 18.04 -16.71 -7.58
C ASP A 7 18.89 -17.30 -8.71
N GLU A 8 18.44 -18.39 -9.35
CA GLU A 8 19.11 -19.02 -10.48
C GLU A 8 19.17 -18.11 -11.72
N TYR A 9 18.14 -17.29 -11.95
CA TYR A 9 18.07 -16.36 -13.08
C TYR A 9 18.85 -15.05 -12.83
N LEU A 10 18.67 -14.43 -11.66
CA LEU A 10 19.30 -13.15 -11.35
C LEU A 10 20.77 -13.31 -10.94
N ARG A 11 21.09 -14.40 -10.21
CA ARG A 11 22.43 -14.71 -9.67
C ARG A 11 23.02 -13.54 -8.88
N ILE A 12 22.19 -12.84 -8.10
CA ILE A 12 22.58 -11.69 -7.29
C ILE A 12 22.76 -12.16 -5.86
N GLY A 13 23.93 -11.92 -5.25
CA GLY A 13 24.13 -12.22 -3.84
C GLY A 13 23.20 -11.41 -2.94
N GLU A 14 22.72 -12.02 -1.86
CA GLU A 14 21.74 -11.45 -0.91
C GLU A 14 22.05 -9.99 -0.52
N SER A 15 23.30 -9.69 -0.16
CA SER A 15 23.74 -8.34 0.23
C SER A 15 23.59 -7.31 -0.89
N THR A 16 23.79 -7.73 -2.14
CA THR A 16 23.62 -6.87 -3.32
C THR A 16 22.15 -6.68 -3.64
N ALA A 17 21.34 -7.74 -3.57
CA ALA A 17 19.89 -7.64 -3.74
C ALA A 17 19.27 -6.68 -2.73
N LEU A 18 19.69 -6.76 -1.46
CA LEU A 18 19.25 -5.84 -0.41
C LEU A 18 19.66 -4.39 -0.69
N LYS A 19 20.90 -4.17 -1.14
CA LYS A 19 21.37 -2.83 -1.52
C LYS A 19 20.59 -2.26 -2.71
N CYS A 20 20.32 -3.08 -3.71
CA CYS A 20 19.48 -2.70 -4.85
C CYS A 20 18.07 -2.32 -4.41
N LEU A 21 17.46 -3.10 -3.51
CA LEU A 21 16.15 -2.79 -2.95
C LEU A 21 16.15 -1.46 -2.21
N HIS A 22 17.14 -1.20 -1.35
CA HIS A 22 17.25 0.09 -0.65
C HIS A 22 17.37 1.27 -1.62
N ASN A 23 18.21 1.14 -2.65
CA ASN A 23 18.37 2.19 -3.65
C ASN A 23 17.07 2.43 -4.44
N PHE A 24 16.36 1.35 -4.80
CA PHE A 24 15.08 1.44 -5.48
C PHE A 24 14.03 2.14 -4.62
N VAL A 25 13.88 1.73 -3.35
CA VAL A 25 12.94 2.35 -2.41
C VAL A 25 13.26 3.82 -2.21
N ASN A 26 14.54 4.18 -2.02
CA ASN A 26 14.95 5.58 -1.88
C ASN A 26 14.63 6.41 -3.13
N ALA A 27 14.80 5.84 -4.32
CA ALA A 27 14.43 6.50 -5.57
C ALA A 27 12.91 6.74 -5.62
N ILE A 28 12.10 5.72 -5.32
CA ILE A 28 10.63 5.85 -5.27
C ILE A 28 10.20 6.91 -4.27
N ILE A 29 10.80 6.93 -3.07
CA ILE A 29 10.55 7.97 -2.07
C ILE A 29 10.87 9.34 -2.67
N SER A 30 12.07 9.55 -3.20
CA SER A 30 12.47 10.83 -3.79
C SER A 30 11.55 11.28 -4.93
N PHE A 31 10.98 10.36 -5.72
CA PHE A 31 10.08 10.71 -6.81
C PHE A 31 8.67 11.11 -6.34
N TYR A 32 8.20 10.51 -5.25
CA TYR A 32 6.79 10.60 -4.85
C TYR A 32 6.58 11.25 -3.48
N GLU A 33 7.64 11.63 -2.78
CA GLU A 33 7.54 12.18 -1.42
C GLU A 33 6.70 13.44 -1.37
N GLU A 34 6.86 14.33 -2.36
CA GLU A 34 6.11 15.58 -2.42
C GLU A 34 4.61 15.37 -2.64
N ASP A 35 4.21 14.30 -3.32
CA ASP A 35 2.80 14.05 -3.62
C ASP A 35 2.13 13.15 -2.57
N TYR A 36 2.84 12.12 -2.11
CA TYR A 36 2.26 11.03 -1.32
C TYR A 36 2.76 10.95 0.12
N LEU A 37 3.95 11.47 0.42
CA LEU A 37 4.49 11.49 1.80
C LEU A 37 4.28 12.84 2.50
N ARG A 38 3.78 13.85 1.79
CA ARG A 38 3.35 15.11 2.40
C ARG A 38 2.07 14.95 3.21
N ARG A 39 1.79 15.95 4.05
CA ARG A 39 0.49 16.05 4.73
C ARG A 39 -0.63 16.23 3.69
N PRO A 40 -1.75 15.49 3.78
CA PRO A 40 -2.89 15.67 2.89
C PRO A 40 -3.48 17.08 2.97
N THR A 41 -3.82 17.64 1.81
CA THR A 41 -4.59 18.88 1.69
C THR A 41 -6.08 18.59 1.87
N LYS A 42 -6.91 19.64 1.97
CA LYS A 42 -8.37 19.47 2.04
C LYS A 42 -8.91 18.82 0.77
N GLU A 43 -8.28 19.07 -0.36
CA GLU A 43 -8.64 18.55 -1.67
C GLU A 43 -8.35 17.05 -1.75
N ASP A 44 -7.18 16.61 -1.29
CA ASP A 44 -6.83 15.19 -1.21
C ASP A 44 -7.83 14.44 -0.31
N LEU A 45 -8.16 15.02 0.85
CA LEU A 45 -9.13 14.44 1.78
C LEU A 45 -10.51 14.27 1.13
N ARG A 46 -10.99 15.27 0.39
CA ARG A 46 -12.27 15.18 -0.34
C ARG A 46 -12.23 14.10 -1.42
N GLN A 47 -11.13 13.97 -2.14
CA GLN A 47 -10.96 12.92 -3.15
C GLN A 47 -10.97 11.53 -2.51
N LEU A 48 -10.20 11.34 -1.43
CA LEU A 48 -10.15 10.09 -0.67
C LEU A 48 -11.54 9.69 -0.15
N LEU A 49 -12.27 10.64 0.45
CA LEU A 49 -13.63 10.42 0.93
C LEU A 49 -14.61 10.02 -0.19
N ASN A 50 -14.53 10.66 -1.36
CA ASN A 50 -15.37 10.32 -2.51
C ASN A 50 -15.06 8.92 -3.05
N VAL A 51 -13.78 8.54 -3.09
CA VAL A 51 -13.37 7.18 -3.49
C VAL A 51 -13.86 6.16 -2.48
N ALA A 52 -13.74 6.46 -1.18
CA ALA A 52 -14.21 5.59 -0.12
C ALA A 52 -15.74 5.39 -0.15
N ASP A 53 -16.49 6.47 -0.34
CA ASP A 53 -17.95 6.44 -0.47
C ASP A 53 -18.41 5.57 -1.66
N LYS A 54 -17.78 5.75 -2.83
CA LYS A 54 -18.01 4.89 -4.02
C LYS A 54 -17.69 3.42 -3.77
N ARG A 55 -16.78 3.12 -2.84
CA ARG A 55 -16.42 1.75 -2.44
C ARG A 55 -17.29 1.20 -1.30
N GLY A 56 -18.27 1.97 -0.82
CA GLY A 56 -19.17 1.57 0.26
C GLY A 56 -18.65 1.87 1.67
N PHE A 57 -17.65 2.74 1.80
CA PHE A 57 -17.05 3.15 3.06
C PHE A 57 -17.22 4.67 3.27
N PRO A 58 -18.45 5.15 3.51
CA PRO A 58 -18.71 6.58 3.68
C PRO A 58 -17.95 7.13 4.89
N GLY A 59 -17.22 8.23 4.69
CA GLY A 59 -16.50 8.91 5.77
C GLY A 59 -15.12 8.35 6.10
N SER A 60 -14.62 7.33 5.39
CA SER A 60 -13.26 6.81 5.61
C SER A 60 -12.22 7.46 4.69
N ILE A 61 -11.05 7.77 5.23
CA ILE A 61 -9.90 8.37 4.54
C ILE A 61 -8.83 7.31 4.19
N GLY A 62 -9.08 6.03 4.52
CA GLY A 62 -8.22 4.93 4.12
C GLY A 62 -8.29 3.72 5.07
N SER A 63 -7.29 2.84 4.99
CA SER A 63 -7.22 1.63 5.82
C SER A 63 -7.11 1.93 7.32
N ILE A 64 -6.58 3.11 7.71
CA ILE A 64 -6.44 3.52 9.12
C ILE A 64 -7.81 3.74 9.77
N ASP A 65 -8.75 4.38 9.08
CA ASP A 65 -10.12 4.55 9.59
C ASP A 65 -10.89 3.24 9.60
N CYS A 66 -10.55 2.30 8.71
CA CYS A 66 -11.08 0.93 8.72
C CYS A 66 -10.57 0.09 9.91
N MET A 67 -9.50 0.50 10.60
CA MET A 67 -9.03 -0.20 11.82
C MET A 67 -9.90 0.13 13.05
N HIS A 68 -10.59 1.27 13.05
CA HIS A 68 -11.44 1.72 14.15
C HIS A 68 -12.93 1.44 13.93
N TRP A 69 -13.30 0.99 12.74
CA TRP A 69 -14.67 0.59 12.45
C TRP A 69 -14.93 -0.80 13.02
N GLU A 70 -15.74 -0.90 14.08
CA GLU A 70 -16.35 -2.19 14.44
C GLU A 70 -17.16 -2.66 13.23
N TRP A 71 -16.65 -3.69 12.55
CA TRP A 71 -17.20 -4.24 11.31
C TRP A 71 -18.58 -4.87 11.54
N LYS A 72 -19.61 -4.05 11.75
CA LYS A 72 -21.01 -4.52 11.77
C LYS A 72 -21.49 -4.92 10.37
N ASN A 73 -20.84 -4.38 9.32
CA ASN A 73 -21.22 -4.56 7.91
C ASN A 73 -20.09 -5.14 7.03
N CYS A 74 -19.02 -5.74 7.58
CA CYS A 74 -18.06 -6.46 6.72
C CYS A 74 -18.75 -7.63 6.04
N PRO A 75 -18.71 -7.75 4.72
CA PRO A 75 -19.03 -9.01 4.07
C PRO A 75 -17.97 -10.03 4.51
N THR A 76 -18.31 -10.91 5.46
CA THR A 76 -17.41 -11.96 5.96
C THR A 76 -16.84 -12.82 4.84
N ALA A 77 -17.53 -12.88 3.70
CA ALA A 77 -17.10 -13.58 2.49
C ALA A 77 -15.78 -13.07 1.87
N TRP A 78 -15.35 -11.84 2.18
CA TRP A 78 -14.15 -11.23 1.60
C TRP A 78 -12.98 -11.14 2.60
N LYS A 79 -13.16 -11.68 3.81
CA LYS A 79 -12.11 -11.75 4.82
C LYS A 79 -11.00 -12.68 4.36
N GLY A 80 -9.78 -12.14 4.17
CA GLY A 80 -8.60 -12.94 3.84
C GLY A 80 -8.45 -13.29 2.35
N GLN A 81 -9.20 -12.65 1.45
CA GLN A 81 -9.10 -12.90 0.00
C GLN A 81 -7.77 -12.46 -0.63
N TYR A 82 -6.96 -11.71 0.11
CA TYR A 82 -5.63 -11.25 -0.31
C TYR A 82 -4.54 -11.66 0.69
N ALA A 83 -4.74 -12.78 1.41
CA ALA A 83 -3.69 -13.41 2.22
C ALA A 83 -2.78 -14.29 1.35
#